data_AF-A0A6C0F6I4-F1
#
_entry.id   AF-A0A6C0F6I4-F1
#
_cell.length_a   1.000
_cell.length_b   1.000
_cell.length_c   1.000
_cell.angle_alpha   90.00
_cell.angle_beta   90.00
_cell.angle_gamma   90.00
#
_symmetry.space_group_name_H-M   'P 1'
#
loop_
_entity.id
_entity.type
_entity.pdbx_description
1 polymer ?
#
loop_
_entity_poly.entity_id
_entity_poly.type
_entity_poly.pdbx_seq_one_letter_code
_entity_poly.pdbx_strand_id
1 'polypeptide(L)'
;MYITYATFIINNNKIKKKSEQMFSVKDLFDLLSNKETLESSNKRLKIISLQVCSNNKGCTPRSAKGYKDNLVAYIDEKGVTHKLKDANKSEKYVVMFVKATYQLGDVKCSVSIRIPPSGVIKVSIGLSTQTEIKITKNHDKKLDRLNKHLTRDVINVLELVQKIRRTKLVNINAEGYTLLNNDENVKIMNLVELTTAISKRLPLHEFIHVNKDVKMIPKTYLKPIEKGEAPTIGITIRGKVGISGATSIKQIKNNIRDLQFAFDELKNIIRYKNVQPTKSIKKTKEEPVKQCPSRNPPPDENGICPDNMIPKPNNKTKGLCCYKQSLSTSLAKTLIADYANANIPIPKSLQMRLNKYKFASMKLNNHKIPTYNNNKQQFTYDGKKFNCMLLKLNEIRKIAEYLKLNPNGKKADLCKNIMNKLSNK
;
A
#
# COMPACT_ATOMS: atom_id res chain seq x y z
N MET A 1 2.45 -18.50 17.81
CA MET A 1 2.30 -18.58 16.33
C MET A 1 0.90 -18.19 15.89
N TYR A 2 0.78 -17.46 14.78
CA TYR A 2 -0.49 -17.00 14.20
C TYR A 2 -0.44 -17.08 12.67
N ILE A 3 -1.62 -17.13 12.04
CA ILE A 3 -1.74 -17.17 10.57
C ILE A 3 -1.68 -15.73 10.05
N THR A 4 -0.78 -15.44 9.12
CA THR A 4 -0.65 -14.10 8.53
C THR A 4 -1.50 -13.95 7.27
N TYR A 5 -1.76 -15.05 6.56
CA TYR A 5 -2.41 -15.04 5.26
C TYR A 5 -3.00 -16.41 4.92
N ALA A 6 -4.15 -16.43 4.27
CA ALA A 6 -4.74 -17.65 3.71
C ALA A 6 -5.27 -17.42 2.29
N THR A 7 -5.21 -18.46 1.46
CA THR A 7 -5.80 -18.50 0.12
C THR A 7 -6.76 -19.66 -0.02
N PHE A 8 -7.96 -19.33 -0.48
CA PHE A 8 -9.01 -20.27 -0.85
C PHE A 8 -9.24 -20.24 -2.35
N ILE A 9 -9.57 -21.38 -2.94
CA ILE A 9 -10.04 -21.51 -4.32
C ILE A 9 -11.47 -22.03 -4.30
N ILE A 10 -12.41 -21.19 -4.72
CA ILE A 10 -13.81 -21.56 -4.96
C ILE A 10 -13.88 -22.24 -6.33
N ASN A 11 -14.74 -23.26 -6.45
CA ASN A 11 -14.89 -24.08 -7.67
C ASN A 11 -13.58 -24.77 -8.13
N ASN A 12 -12.69 -25.08 -7.19
CA ASN A 12 -11.37 -25.66 -7.49
C ASN A 12 -11.47 -26.90 -8.40
N ASN A 13 -10.82 -26.84 -9.56
CA ASN A 13 -10.76 -27.95 -10.51
C ASN A 13 -9.43 -28.70 -10.35
N LYS A 14 -9.48 -30.01 -10.06
CA LYS A 14 -8.26 -30.83 -9.94
C LYS A 14 -7.58 -31.03 -11.30
N ILE A 15 -8.37 -31.09 -12.38
CA ILE A 15 -7.88 -31.28 -13.74
C ILE A 15 -7.99 -29.95 -14.46
N LYS A 16 -6.88 -29.43 -14.98
CA LYS A 16 -6.89 -28.24 -15.84
C LYS A 16 -7.46 -28.62 -17.20
N LYS A 17 -8.79 -28.76 -17.31
CA LYS A 17 -9.45 -28.78 -18.62
C LYS A 17 -9.30 -27.40 -19.28
N LYS A 18 -9.21 -27.37 -20.62
CA LYS A 18 -9.37 -26.12 -21.39
C LYS A 18 -10.63 -25.43 -20.86
N SER A 19 -10.49 -24.18 -20.42
CA SER A 19 -11.49 -23.51 -19.60
C SER A 19 -12.80 -23.36 -20.37
N GLU A 20 -13.81 -24.17 -20.06
CA GLU A 20 -15.19 -23.81 -20.33
C GLU A 20 -15.48 -22.50 -19.59
N GLN A 21 -15.95 -21.52 -20.36
CA GLN A 21 -16.41 -20.27 -19.81
C GLN A 21 -17.72 -20.52 -19.06
N MET A 22 -17.71 -20.32 -17.74
CA MET A 22 -18.89 -20.48 -16.89
C MET A 22 -19.80 -19.25 -16.94
N PHE A 23 -19.23 -18.06 -17.13
CA PHE A 23 -19.97 -16.80 -17.23
C PHE A 23 -19.17 -15.75 -18.00
N SER A 24 -19.84 -14.69 -18.43
CA SER A 24 -19.23 -13.50 -19.01
C SER A 24 -18.68 -12.58 -17.91
N VAL A 25 -17.36 -12.34 -17.91
CA VAL A 25 -16.74 -11.37 -16.98
C VAL A 25 -17.24 -9.96 -17.26
N LYS A 26 -17.61 -9.65 -18.51
CA LYS A 26 -18.23 -8.37 -18.87
C LYS A 26 -19.58 -8.21 -18.20
N ASP A 27 -20.45 -9.21 -18.30
CA ASP A 27 -21.80 -9.11 -17.75
C ASP A 27 -21.76 -9.04 -16.23
N LEU A 28 -20.81 -9.76 -15.60
CA LEU A 28 -20.54 -9.63 -14.17
C LEU A 28 -20.05 -8.23 -13.80
N PHE A 29 -19.15 -7.64 -14.57
CA PHE A 29 -18.70 -6.27 -14.33
C PHE A 29 -19.85 -5.28 -14.47
N ASP A 30 -20.62 -5.37 -15.55
CA ASP A 30 -21.75 -4.48 -15.82
C ASP A 30 -22.81 -4.58 -14.71
N LEU A 31 -23.14 -5.80 -14.26
CA LEU A 31 -24.03 -6.03 -13.12
C LEU A 31 -23.52 -5.34 -11.86
N LEU A 32 -22.26 -5.56 -11.49
CA LEU A 32 -21.68 -4.94 -10.30
C LEU A 32 -21.59 -3.42 -10.42
N SER A 33 -21.35 -2.89 -11.62
CA SER A 33 -21.22 -1.45 -11.86
C SER A 33 -22.53 -0.67 -11.69
N ASN A 34 -23.67 -1.36 -11.74
CA ASN A 34 -24.99 -0.79 -11.54
C ASN A 34 -25.49 -0.91 -10.09
N LYS A 35 -24.74 -1.58 -9.21
CA LYS A 35 -25.12 -1.73 -7.80
C LYS A 35 -24.79 -0.46 -7.01
N GLU A 36 -25.74 -0.01 -6.20
CA GLU A 36 -25.54 1.09 -5.26
C GLU A 36 -24.49 0.74 -4.20
N THR A 37 -24.49 -0.52 -3.73
CA THR A 37 -23.51 -1.01 -2.76
C THR A 37 -22.90 -2.34 -3.20
N LEU A 38 -21.59 -2.47 -3.00
CA LEU A 38 -20.82 -3.67 -3.30
C LEU A 38 -20.45 -4.40 -2.01
N GLU A 39 -21.49 -4.78 -1.26
CA GLU A 39 -21.37 -5.43 0.04
C GLU A 39 -22.17 -6.73 0.08
N SER A 40 -21.69 -7.72 0.83
CA SER A 40 -22.48 -8.93 1.11
C SER A 40 -23.69 -8.58 1.98
N SER A 41 -24.76 -9.37 1.92
CA SER A 41 -26.00 -9.13 2.70
C SER A 41 -25.78 -8.97 4.21
N ASN A 42 -24.79 -9.67 4.78
CA ASN A 42 -24.41 -9.56 6.20
C ASN A 42 -23.36 -8.47 6.49
N LYS A 43 -23.01 -7.65 5.49
CA LYS A 43 -22.01 -6.57 5.52
C LYS A 43 -20.60 -6.99 5.98
N ARG A 44 -20.29 -8.30 5.97
CA ARG A 44 -18.95 -8.79 6.32
C ARG A 44 -17.95 -8.54 5.22
N LEU A 45 -18.32 -8.77 3.97
CA LEU A 45 -17.49 -8.49 2.81
C LEU A 45 -17.90 -7.16 2.18
N LYS A 46 -16.95 -6.23 2.05
CA LYS A 46 -17.13 -4.96 1.34
C LYS A 46 -16.09 -4.82 0.24
N ILE A 47 -16.51 -4.70 -1.01
CA ILE A 47 -15.62 -4.38 -2.12
C ILE A 47 -15.19 -2.92 -2.00
N ILE A 48 -13.89 -2.68 -2.10
CA ILE A 48 -13.29 -1.36 -2.15
C ILE A 48 -13.17 -0.92 -3.61
N SER A 49 -12.62 -1.79 -4.46
CA SER A 49 -12.42 -1.49 -5.88
C SER A 49 -12.36 -2.78 -6.68
N LEU A 50 -12.60 -2.67 -7.98
CA LEU A 50 -12.49 -3.78 -8.91
C LEU A 50 -11.92 -3.34 -10.25
N GLN A 51 -11.18 -4.22 -10.90
CA GLN A 51 -10.45 -3.96 -12.14
C GLN A 51 -10.62 -5.15 -13.07
N VAL A 52 -10.97 -4.91 -14.33
CA VAL A 52 -11.04 -5.92 -15.39
C VAL A 52 -9.84 -5.76 -16.29
N CYS A 53 -9.14 -6.87 -16.56
CA CYS A 53 -7.98 -6.88 -17.43
C CYS A 53 -8.21 -7.72 -18.69
N SER A 54 -7.57 -7.33 -19.78
CA SER A 54 -7.51 -8.02 -21.08
C SER A 54 -6.49 -9.14 -21.17
N ASN A 55 -5.86 -9.48 -20.05
CA ASN A 55 -5.00 -10.65 -19.96
C ASN A 55 -5.04 -11.27 -18.57
N ASN A 56 -4.58 -12.52 -18.47
CA ASN A 56 -4.49 -13.24 -17.21
C ASN A 56 -3.35 -12.79 -16.27
N LYS A 57 -2.42 -11.96 -16.76
CA LYS A 57 -1.18 -11.54 -16.07
C LYS A 57 -1.38 -10.30 -15.17
N GLY A 58 -2.49 -9.57 -15.32
CA GLY A 58 -2.86 -8.42 -14.49
C GLY A 58 -3.12 -7.15 -15.32
N CYS A 59 -3.64 -6.12 -14.65
CA CYS A 59 -4.06 -4.88 -15.30
C CYS A 59 -2.90 -3.89 -15.52
N THR A 60 -1.80 -4.02 -14.79
CA THR A 60 -0.62 -3.14 -14.93
C THR A 60 0.37 -3.66 -15.98
N PRO A 61 0.91 -2.80 -16.87
CA PRO A 61 1.99 -3.19 -17.78
C PRO A 61 3.26 -3.57 -17.01
N ARG A 62 4.01 -4.56 -17.50
CA ARG A 62 5.24 -5.06 -16.87
C ARG A 62 6.52 -4.33 -17.31
N SER A 63 6.49 -3.42 -18.27
CA SER A 63 7.69 -2.68 -18.70
C SER A 63 7.39 -1.25 -19.12
N ALA A 64 8.36 -0.36 -18.92
CA ALA A 64 8.30 1.05 -19.32
C ALA A 64 8.45 1.27 -20.85
N LYS A 65 8.82 0.22 -21.61
CA LYS A 65 9.17 0.31 -23.05
C LYS A 65 8.05 -0.13 -24.01
N GLY A 66 6.84 -0.38 -23.52
CA GLY A 66 5.73 -0.83 -24.37
C GLY A 66 4.42 -0.88 -23.58
N TYR A 67 3.81 0.29 -23.40
CA TYR A 67 2.56 0.48 -22.68
C TYR A 67 1.38 -0.16 -23.43
N LYS A 68 1.16 -1.46 -23.21
CA LYS A 68 -0.20 -2.00 -23.35
C LYS A 68 -0.85 -1.91 -21.98
N ASP A 69 -1.67 -0.87 -21.80
CA ASP A 69 -2.62 -0.85 -20.70
C ASP A 69 -3.55 -2.05 -20.89
N ASN A 70 -3.50 -2.98 -19.94
CA ASN A 70 -4.34 -4.17 -20.01
C ASN A 70 -5.65 -3.94 -19.28
N LEU A 71 -5.82 -2.79 -18.62
CA LEU A 71 -7.07 -2.41 -17.99
C LEU A 71 -8.14 -2.17 -19.05
N VAL A 72 -9.35 -2.67 -18.81
CA VAL A 72 -10.49 -2.56 -19.71
C VAL A 72 -11.58 -1.71 -19.09
N ALA A 73 -11.90 -2.00 -17.82
CA ALA A 73 -12.83 -1.23 -17.03
C ALA A 73 -12.49 -1.39 -15.54
N TYR A 74 -12.90 -0.44 -14.71
CA TYR A 74 -12.72 -0.53 -13.26
C TYR A 74 -13.77 0.26 -12.50
N ILE A 75 -13.94 -0.08 -11.23
CA ILE A 75 -14.63 0.74 -10.23
C ILE A 75 -13.59 1.17 -9.21
N ASP A 76 -13.46 2.48 -8.99
CA ASP A 76 -12.48 3.04 -8.06
C ASP A 76 -12.94 2.95 -6.60
N GLU A 77 -12.09 3.40 -5.66
CA GLU A 77 -12.38 3.34 -4.22
C GLU A 77 -13.54 4.25 -3.79
N LYS A 78 -14.02 5.13 -4.67
CA LYS A 78 -15.19 5.99 -4.47
C LYS A 78 -16.47 5.39 -5.04
N GLY A 79 -16.40 4.20 -5.65
CA GLY A 79 -17.52 3.57 -6.31
C GLY A 79 -17.80 4.12 -7.72
N VAL A 80 -16.90 4.93 -8.29
CA VAL A 80 -17.10 5.47 -9.64
C VAL A 80 -16.65 4.45 -10.67
N THR A 81 -17.52 4.16 -11.63
CA THR A 81 -17.27 3.26 -12.76
C THR A 81 -16.54 3.98 -13.89
N HIS A 82 -15.48 3.37 -14.40
CA HIS A 82 -14.67 3.86 -15.50
C HIS A 82 -14.56 2.78 -16.58
N LYS A 83 -14.98 3.09 -17.81
CA LYS A 83 -14.89 2.22 -18.99
C LYS A 83 -13.86 2.80 -19.96
N LEU A 84 -12.85 2.02 -20.35
CA LEU A 84 -11.77 2.45 -21.23
C LEU A 84 -12.07 2.14 -22.71
N LYS A 85 -11.14 2.47 -23.62
CA LYS A 85 -11.30 2.36 -25.08
C LYS A 85 -11.82 1.00 -25.56
N ASP A 86 -11.36 -0.08 -24.92
CA ASP A 86 -11.72 -1.45 -25.29
C ASP A 86 -12.89 -2.03 -24.46
N ALA A 87 -13.58 -1.22 -23.66
CA ALA A 87 -14.65 -1.68 -22.78
C ALA A 87 -15.90 -2.22 -23.52
N ASN A 88 -16.07 -1.90 -24.80
CA ASN A 88 -17.17 -2.42 -25.61
C ASN A 88 -16.87 -3.81 -26.21
N LYS A 89 -15.63 -4.29 -26.10
CA LYS A 89 -15.16 -5.56 -26.67
C LYS A 89 -15.20 -6.66 -25.61
N SER A 90 -16.18 -7.55 -25.67
CA SER A 90 -16.39 -8.60 -24.67
C SER A 90 -15.18 -9.53 -24.51
N GLU A 91 -14.49 -9.84 -25.61
CA GLU A 91 -13.28 -10.66 -25.65
C GLU A 91 -12.10 -10.06 -24.87
N LYS A 92 -12.15 -8.76 -24.55
CA LYS A 92 -11.16 -8.09 -23.70
C LYS A 92 -11.43 -8.28 -22.21
N TYR A 93 -12.57 -8.83 -21.79
CA TYR A 93 -12.87 -9.08 -20.38
C TYR A 93 -12.32 -10.45 -19.95
N VAL A 94 -11.00 -10.55 -19.77
CA VAL A 94 -10.33 -11.86 -19.54
C VAL A 94 -10.32 -12.25 -18.06
N VAL A 95 -10.17 -11.30 -17.15
CA VAL A 95 -10.14 -11.58 -15.71
C VAL A 95 -10.51 -10.34 -14.93
N MET A 96 -11.22 -10.52 -13.82
CA MET A 96 -11.52 -9.45 -12.87
C MET A 96 -10.72 -9.64 -11.58
N PHE A 97 -10.14 -8.56 -11.08
CA PHE A 97 -9.46 -8.47 -9.78
C PHE A 97 -10.25 -7.54 -8.88
N VAL A 98 -10.54 -8.00 -7.67
CA VAL A 98 -11.32 -7.26 -6.68
C VAL A 98 -10.46 -7.07 -5.43
N LYS A 99 -10.41 -5.83 -4.95
CA LYS A 99 -9.86 -5.46 -3.64
C LYS A 99 -11.04 -5.25 -2.71
N ALA A 100 -11.04 -5.92 -1.57
CA ALA A 100 -12.12 -5.90 -0.60
C ALA A 100 -11.61 -5.87 0.83
N THR A 101 -12.51 -5.63 1.77
CA THR A 101 -12.30 -5.87 3.20
C THR A 101 -13.28 -6.93 3.69
N TYR A 102 -12.85 -7.71 4.68
CA TYR A 102 -13.68 -8.71 5.35
C TYR A 102 -13.67 -8.51 6.85
N GLN A 103 -14.86 -8.39 7.45
CA GLN A 103 -15.03 -8.24 8.89
C GLN A 103 -14.92 -9.62 9.57
N LEU A 104 -13.88 -9.78 10.39
CA LEU A 104 -13.63 -10.97 11.20
C LEU A 104 -13.50 -10.54 12.66
N GLY A 105 -14.53 -10.82 13.46
CA GLY A 105 -14.68 -10.22 14.79
C GLY A 105 -14.77 -8.71 14.68
N ASP A 106 -13.90 -8.01 15.42
CA ASP A 106 -13.80 -6.55 15.40
C ASP A 106 -12.76 -6.01 14.39
N VAL A 107 -12.09 -6.91 13.65
CA VAL A 107 -11.00 -6.54 12.75
C VAL A 107 -11.45 -6.58 11.29
N LYS A 108 -11.04 -5.56 10.53
CA LYS A 108 -11.15 -5.54 9.07
C LYS A 108 -9.91 -6.14 8.43
N CYS A 109 -10.07 -7.30 7.83
CA CYS A 109 -9.03 -8.00 7.08
C CYS A 109 -9.02 -7.54 5.61
N SER A 110 -7.85 -7.35 5.03
CA SER A 110 -7.71 -7.09 3.59
C SER A 110 -7.96 -8.37 2.79
N VAL A 111 -8.76 -8.28 1.73
CA VAL A 111 -9.09 -9.39 0.84
C VAL A 111 -8.79 -9.02 -0.61
N SER A 112 -8.20 -9.96 -1.34
CA SER A 112 -8.01 -9.88 -2.80
C SER A 112 -8.67 -11.08 -3.46
N ILE A 113 -9.49 -10.82 -4.47
CA ILE A 113 -10.25 -11.83 -5.21
C ILE A 113 -9.86 -11.77 -6.69
N ARG A 114 -9.56 -12.92 -7.29
CA ARG A 114 -9.31 -13.05 -8.73
C ARG A 114 -10.36 -13.96 -9.34
N ILE A 115 -11.06 -13.42 -10.34
CA ILE A 115 -12.28 -14.00 -10.91
C ILE A 115 -12.07 -14.18 -12.42
N PRO A 116 -11.67 -15.37 -12.88
CA PRO A 116 -11.61 -15.70 -14.30
C PRO A 116 -12.99 -16.17 -14.83
N PRO A 117 -13.20 -16.18 -16.17
CA PRO A 117 -14.43 -16.68 -16.80
C PRO A 117 -14.72 -18.16 -16.50
N SER A 118 -13.70 -18.93 -16.11
CA SER A 118 -13.86 -20.34 -15.72
C SER A 118 -14.54 -20.55 -14.36
N GLY A 119 -14.85 -19.48 -13.63
CA GLY A 119 -15.43 -19.54 -12.28
C GLY A 119 -14.54 -20.13 -11.19
N VAL A 120 -13.28 -20.46 -11.49
CA VAL A 120 -12.28 -20.86 -10.49
C VAL A 120 -11.74 -19.61 -9.79
N ILE A 121 -12.46 -19.16 -8.77
CA ILE A 121 -12.17 -17.91 -8.06
C ILE A 121 -11.11 -18.15 -6.99
N LYS A 122 -10.02 -17.36 -7.04
CA LYS A 122 -9.02 -17.32 -5.98
C LYS A 122 -9.35 -16.18 -5.01
N VAL A 123 -9.56 -16.51 -3.75
CA VAL A 123 -9.79 -15.56 -2.65
C VAL A 123 -8.59 -15.59 -1.71
N SER A 124 -8.00 -14.43 -1.46
CA SER A 124 -6.80 -14.25 -0.62
C SER A 124 -7.12 -13.31 0.52
N ILE A 125 -6.90 -13.71 1.78
CA ILE A 125 -7.22 -12.90 2.96
C ILE A 125 -5.99 -12.71 3.85
N GLY A 126 -5.74 -11.47 4.26
CA GLY A 126 -4.73 -11.12 5.27
C GLY A 126 -5.28 -11.33 6.68
N LEU A 127 -4.56 -12.09 7.50
CA LEU A 127 -4.98 -12.55 8.84
C LEU A 127 -3.99 -12.14 9.94
N SER A 128 -3.01 -11.30 9.64
CA SER A 128 -1.97 -10.88 10.59
C SER A 128 -2.47 -10.01 11.75
N THR A 129 -3.59 -9.31 11.58
CA THR A 129 -4.13 -8.35 12.55
C THR A 129 -5.24 -8.92 13.44
N GLN A 130 -5.79 -10.09 13.11
CA GLN A 130 -6.87 -10.73 13.87
C GLN A 130 -6.31 -11.65 14.97
N THR A 131 -7.09 -11.86 16.03
CA THR A 131 -6.70 -12.70 17.18
C THR A 131 -7.53 -13.98 17.31
N GLU A 132 -8.56 -14.17 16.47
CA GLU A 132 -9.52 -15.27 16.57
C GLU A 132 -8.94 -16.63 16.12
N ILE A 133 -8.14 -16.62 15.05
CA ILE A 133 -7.59 -17.81 14.38
C ILE A 133 -6.11 -17.92 14.75
N LYS A 134 -5.86 -18.52 15.92
CA LYS A 134 -4.53 -18.91 16.40
C LYS A 134 -4.28 -20.39 16.15
N ILE A 135 -3.02 -20.76 15.91
CA ILE A 135 -2.61 -22.17 15.74
C ILE A 135 -2.62 -22.84 17.12
N THR A 136 -3.77 -23.36 17.55
CA THR A 136 -4.02 -23.99 18.88
C THR A 136 -4.56 -25.43 18.74
N LYS A 137 -5.50 -25.94 19.56
CA LYS A 137 -6.13 -27.27 19.35
C LYS A 137 -7.35 -27.23 18.40
N ASN A 138 -8.12 -26.13 18.36
CA ASN A 138 -9.39 -26.02 17.61
C ASN A 138 -9.34 -25.18 16.32
N HIS A 139 -8.16 -25.07 15.70
CA HIS A 139 -7.90 -24.12 14.62
C HIS A 139 -8.52 -24.52 13.27
N ASP A 140 -8.59 -25.82 12.96
CA ASP A 140 -9.16 -26.30 11.70
C ASP A 140 -10.64 -25.93 11.58
N LYS A 141 -11.41 -26.09 12.67
CA LYS A 141 -12.83 -25.70 12.72
C LYS A 141 -13.04 -24.20 12.44
N LYS A 142 -12.20 -23.33 13.01
CA LYS A 142 -12.29 -21.88 12.81
C LYS A 142 -11.94 -21.48 11.37
N LEU A 143 -10.90 -22.09 10.80
CA LEU A 143 -10.50 -21.83 9.42
C LEU A 143 -11.54 -22.36 8.42
N ASP A 144 -12.14 -23.52 8.70
CA ASP A 144 -13.25 -24.06 7.91
C ASP A 144 -14.50 -23.18 8.00
N ARG A 145 -14.80 -22.63 9.19
CA ARG A 145 -15.89 -21.67 9.37
C ARG A 145 -15.64 -20.40 8.56
N LEU A 146 -14.42 -19.85 8.61
CA LEU A 146 -14.02 -18.73 7.76
C LEU A 146 -14.19 -19.07 6.28
N ASN A 147 -13.70 -20.23 5.84
CA ASN A 147 -13.85 -20.69 4.46
C ASN A 147 -15.33 -20.73 4.01
N LYS A 148 -16.21 -21.30 4.85
CA LYS A 148 -17.65 -21.38 4.58
C LYS A 148 -18.30 -20.00 4.46
N HIS A 149 -18.06 -19.11 5.42
CA HIS A 149 -18.64 -17.76 5.40
C HIS A 149 -18.09 -16.92 4.25
N LEU A 150 -16.76 -16.88 4.08
CA LEU A 150 -16.12 -16.12 3.02
C LEU A 150 -16.55 -16.60 1.63
N THR A 151 -16.68 -17.92 1.42
CA THR A 151 -17.22 -18.46 0.16
C THR A 151 -18.64 -17.96 -0.10
N ARG A 152 -19.51 -18.05 0.91
CA ARG A 152 -20.91 -17.61 0.79
C ARG A 152 -20.98 -16.13 0.47
N ASP A 153 -20.24 -15.30 1.21
CA ASP A 153 -20.27 -13.85 1.06
C ASP A 153 -19.72 -13.42 -0.31
N VAL A 154 -18.67 -14.09 -0.81
CA VAL A 154 -18.15 -13.85 -2.18
C VAL A 154 -19.17 -14.21 -3.25
N ILE A 155 -19.80 -15.39 -3.15
CA ILE A 155 -20.80 -15.83 -4.13
C ILE A 155 -22.03 -14.91 -4.11
N ASN A 156 -22.50 -14.53 -2.92
CA ASN A 156 -23.62 -13.61 -2.78
C ASN A 156 -23.35 -12.24 -3.40
N VAL A 157 -22.14 -11.70 -3.27
CA VAL A 157 -21.80 -10.40 -3.88
C VAL A 157 -21.73 -10.49 -5.40
N LEU A 158 -21.21 -11.60 -5.94
CA LEU A 158 -20.98 -11.78 -7.37
C LEU A 158 -22.22 -12.21 -8.16
N GLU A 159 -23.29 -12.70 -7.52
CA GLU A 159 -24.61 -13.06 -8.07
C GLU A 159 -24.65 -14.01 -9.28
N LEU A 160 -24.00 -13.67 -10.40
CA LEU A 160 -23.87 -14.50 -11.60
C LEU A 160 -22.97 -15.73 -11.40
N VAL A 161 -22.13 -15.73 -10.36
CA VAL A 161 -21.22 -16.85 -10.12
C VAL A 161 -21.84 -17.88 -9.20
N GLN A 162 -22.09 -19.07 -9.71
CA GLN A 162 -22.57 -20.19 -8.91
C GLN A 162 -21.42 -21.01 -8.30
N LYS A 163 -21.63 -21.51 -7.09
CA LYS A 163 -20.72 -22.46 -6.45
C LYS A 163 -21.09 -23.89 -6.85
N ILE A 164 -20.33 -24.45 -7.78
CA ILE A 164 -20.51 -25.83 -8.28
C ILE A 164 -19.61 -26.86 -7.59
N ARG A 165 -18.52 -26.43 -6.93
CA ARG A 165 -17.61 -27.33 -6.21
C ARG A 165 -17.24 -26.79 -4.83
N ARG A 166 -16.72 -27.69 -3.98
CA ARG A 166 -16.20 -27.33 -2.66
C ARG A 166 -15.02 -26.35 -2.77
N THR A 167 -15.05 -25.33 -1.92
CA THR A 167 -13.91 -24.41 -1.76
C THR A 167 -12.76 -25.11 -1.07
N LYS A 168 -11.57 -25.03 -1.68
CA LYS A 168 -10.34 -25.63 -1.16
C LYS A 168 -9.41 -24.55 -0.61
N LEU A 169 -8.89 -24.77 0.59
CA LEU A 169 -7.73 -24.03 1.09
C LEU A 169 -6.48 -24.52 0.34
N VAL A 170 -5.74 -23.61 -0.27
CA VAL A 170 -4.57 -23.96 -1.10
C VAL A 170 -3.27 -23.36 -0.61
N ASN A 171 -3.32 -22.37 0.28
CA ASN A 171 -2.13 -21.75 0.84
C ASN A 171 -2.45 -21.11 2.19
N ILE A 172 -1.58 -21.28 3.17
CA ILE A 172 -1.54 -20.63 4.47
C ILE A 172 -0.08 -20.21 4.71
N ASN A 173 0.09 -18.98 5.18
CA ASN A 173 1.34 -18.53 5.77
C ASN A 173 1.14 -18.29 7.27
N ALA A 174 2.16 -18.59 8.06
CA ALA A 174 2.13 -18.42 9.50
C ALA A 174 3.46 -17.92 10.05
N GLU A 175 3.40 -17.14 11.11
CA GLU A 175 4.56 -16.51 11.77
C GLU A 175 4.41 -16.52 13.30
N GLY A 176 5.43 -16.03 14.00
CA GLY A 176 5.43 -15.94 15.47
C GLY A 176 5.74 -17.26 16.17
N TYR A 177 6.54 -18.13 15.52
CA TYR A 177 7.29 -19.20 16.17
C TYR A 177 8.76 -18.77 16.30
N THR A 178 9.43 -19.21 17.36
CA THR A 178 10.85 -18.96 17.61
C THR A 178 11.55 -20.25 17.98
N LEU A 179 12.72 -20.50 17.39
CA LEU A 179 13.58 -21.65 17.72
C LEU A 179 14.32 -21.45 19.04
N LEU A 180 14.57 -20.19 19.40
CA LEU A 180 15.15 -19.79 20.66
C LEU A 180 14.03 -19.66 21.69
N ASN A 181 14.22 -20.16 22.91
CA ASN A 181 13.27 -20.06 24.04
C ASN A 181 13.07 -18.60 24.49
N ASN A 182 12.41 -17.80 23.66
CA ASN A 182 12.00 -16.41 23.87
C ASN A 182 13.10 -15.39 24.24
N ASP A 183 14.39 -15.71 24.08
CA ASP A 183 15.44 -14.70 24.23
C ASP A 183 15.53 -13.80 22.98
N GLU A 184 14.78 -12.70 23.00
CA GLU A 184 14.74 -11.72 21.91
C GLU A 184 16.07 -10.96 21.72
N ASN A 185 16.99 -11.05 22.68
CA ASN A 185 18.27 -10.37 22.67
C ASN A 185 19.39 -11.21 22.05
N VAL A 186 19.12 -12.46 21.67
CA VAL A 186 20.12 -13.36 21.09
C VAL A 186 20.05 -13.34 19.55
N LYS A 187 21.22 -13.24 18.93
CA LYS A 187 21.40 -13.46 17.48
C LYS A 187 22.21 -14.72 17.21
N ILE A 188 21.77 -15.50 16.23
CA ILE A 188 22.50 -16.62 15.62
C ILE A 188 23.47 -16.03 14.59
N MET A 189 24.76 -16.06 14.89
CA MET A 189 25.82 -15.48 14.06
C MET A 189 26.16 -16.34 12.85
N ASN A 190 25.98 -17.65 12.98
CA ASN A 190 26.27 -18.66 11.96
C ASN A 190 24.99 -19.22 11.33
N LEU A 191 24.01 -18.35 11.04
CA LEU A 191 22.68 -18.77 10.58
C LEU A 191 22.76 -19.56 9.26
N VAL A 192 23.67 -19.20 8.36
CA VAL A 192 23.86 -19.90 7.09
C VAL A 192 24.37 -21.32 7.33
N GLU A 193 25.46 -21.49 8.10
CA GLU A 193 25.99 -22.83 8.39
C GLU A 193 24.96 -23.68 9.15
N LEU A 194 24.26 -23.09 10.13
CA LEU A 194 23.21 -23.77 10.88
C LEU A 194 22.06 -24.20 9.98
N THR A 195 21.58 -23.33 9.09
CA THR A 195 20.45 -23.67 8.21
C THR A 195 20.83 -24.77 7.21
N THR A 196 22.07 -24.75 6.70
CA THR A 196 22.61 -25.83 5.85
C THR A 196 22.72 -27.15 6.61
N ALA A 197 23.08 -27.13 7.90
CA ALA A 197 23.09 -28.34 8.72
C ALA A 197 21.67 -28.86 8.99
N ILE A 198 20.71 -27.96 9.27
CA ILE A 198 19.29 -28.30 9.46
C ILE A 198 18.70 -28.94 8.20
N SER A 199 19.00 -28.44 6.99
CA SER A 199 18.45 -29.02 5.76
C SER A 199 18.84 -30.48 5.58
N LYS A 200 20.03 -30.89 6.05
CA LYS A 200 20.45 -32.31 6.03
C LYS A 200 19.64 -33.20 6.96
N ARG A 201 18.88 -32.64 7.91
CA ARG A 201 17.98 -33.35 8.84
C ARG A 201 16.50 -33.20 8.47
N LEU A 202 16.19 -32.45 7.42
CA LEU A 202 14.83 -32.27 6.89
C LEU A 202 14.77 -32.85 5.48
N PRO A 203 14.38 -34.12 5.31
CA PRO A 203 14.53 -34.85 4.04
C PRO A 203 13.73 -34.25 2.87
N LEU A 204 12.73 -33.42 3.16
CA LEU A 204 11.89 -32.78 2.15
C LEU A 204 12.36 -31.37 1.79
N HIS A 205 13.43 -30.86 2.40
CA HIS A 205 13.85 -29.47 2.26
C HIS A 205 15.30 -29.33 1.83
N GLU A 206 15.54 -28.39 0.93
CA GLU A 206 16.88 -27.93 0.59
C GLU A 206 17.11 -26.50 1.09
N PHE A 207 18.35 -26.20 1.46
CA PHE A 207 18.76 -24.85 1.77
C PHE A 207 18.94 -24.04 0.49
N ILE A 208 18.27 -22.90 0.40
CA ILE A 208 18.49 -21.94 -0.68
C ILE A 208 19.00 -20.64 -0.10
N HIS A 209 20.25 -20.33 -0.42
CA HIS A 209 20.82 -19.02 -0.12
C HIS A 209 20.16 -17.97 -1.01
N VAL A 210 19.53 -16.98 -0.40
CA VAL A 210 18.94 -15.85 -1.11
C VAL A 210 19.71 -14.60 -0.72
N ASN A 211 20.69 -14.22 -1.53
CA ASN A 211 21.31 -12.90 -1.44
C ASN A 211 20.22 -11.85 -1.69
N LYS A 212 19.93 -11.01 -0.70
CA LYS A 212 19.01 -9.87 -0.84
C LYS A 212 19.61 -8.62 -0.23
N ASP A 213 19.22 -7.49 -0.82
CA ASP A 213 19.68 -6.12 -0.58
C ASP A 213 19.96 -5.80 0.90
N VAL A 214 20.99 -4.97 1.11
CA VAL A 214 21.63 -4.52 2.37
C VAL A 214 20.66 -4.00 3.46
N LYS A 215 19.37 -3.78 3.15
CA LYS A 215 18.37 -3.22 4.08
C LYS A 215 17.46 -4.25 4.76
N MET A 216 17.49 -5.53 4.38
CA MET A 216 16.61 -6.54 4.99
C MET A 216 17.29 -7.27 6.15
N ILE A 217 16.51 -7.65 7.17
CA ILE A 217 16.98 -8.55 8.24
C ILE A 217 17.46 -9.84 7.57
N PRO A 218 18.72 -10.28 7.79
CA PRO A 218 19.22 -11.51 7.19
C PRO A 218 18.31 -12.69 7.54
N LYS A 219 17.90 -13.41 6.50
CA LYS A 219 16.93 -14.51 6.57
C LYS A 219 17.36 -15.62 5.62
N THR A 220 17.39 -16.84 6.11
CA THR A 220 17.62 -18.05 5.33
C THR A 220 16.30 -18.73 5.01
N TYR A 221 16.30 -19.57 3.95
CA TYR A 221 15.12 -20.31 3.53
C TYR A 221 15.47 -21.78 3.31
N LEU A 222 14.59 -22.64 3.81
CA LEU A 222 14.52 -24.06 3.49
C LEU A 222 13.30 -24.23 2.59
N LYS A 223 13.53 -24.50 1.31
CA LYS A 223 12.44 -24.71 0.34
C LYS A 223 12.19 -26.20 0.18
N PRO A 224 10.96 -26.62 -0.12
CA PRO A 224 10.71 -28.01 -0.44
C PRO A 224 11.49 -28.41 -1.70
N ILE A 225 12.07 -29.61 -1.70
CA ILE A 225 12.75 -30.20 -2.87
C ILE A 225 11.72 -30.36 -3.99
N GLU A 226 10.58 -30.98 -3.69
CA GLU A 226 9.46 -31.07 -4.62
C GLU A 226 8.41 -29.97 -4.36
N LYS A 227 8.07 -29.24 -5.43
CA LYS A 227 7.15 -28.11 -5.32
C LYS A 227 5.76 -28.55 -4.84
N GLY A 228 5.41 -28.13 -3.63
CA GLY A 228 4.09 -28.32 -3.03
C GLY A 228 4.01 -29.50 -2.06
N GLU A 229 5.08 -30.29 -1.93
CA GLU A 229 5.17 -31.39 -0.98
C GLU A 229 5.27 -30.90 0.46
N ALA A 230 6.13 -29.91 0.71
CA ALA A 230 6.30 -29.25 2.00
C ALA A 230 6.21 -27.71 1.87
N PRO A 231 5.88 -26.99 2.96
CA PRO A 231 5.94 -25.54 2.96
C PRO A 231 7.38 -25.05 3.06
N THR A 232 7.63 -23.83 2.57
CA THR A 232 8.91 -23.14 2.76
C THR A 232 9.02 -22.67 4.20
N ILE A 233 10.18 -22.92 4.82
CA ILE A 233 10.54 -22.44 6.15
C ILE A 233 11.53 -21.29 5.98
N GLY A 234 11.24 -20.14 6.57
CA GLY A 234 12.14 -19.01 6.62
C GLY A 234 12.59 -18.73 8.03
N ILE A 235 13.91 -18.65 8.26
CA ILE A 235 14.51 -18.47 9.59
C ILE A 235 15.31 -17.17 9.60
N THR A 236 15.08 -16.32 10.60
CA THR A 236 15.83 -15.07 10.78
C THR A 236 17.00 -15.26 11.74
N ILE A 237 17.95 -14.32 11.75
CA ILE A 237 19.06 -14.31 12.72
C ILE A 237 18.63 -14.27 14.19
N ARG A 238 17.37 -13.94 14.49
CA ARG A 238 16.81 -13.98 15.86
C ARG A 238 16.05 -15.28 16.14
N GLY A 239 16.24 -16.31 15.32
CA GLY A 239 15.51 -17.57 15.44
C GLY A 239 14.00 -17.48 15.14
N LYS A 240 13.47 -16.32 14.71
CA LYS A 240 12.06 -16.19 14.33
C LYS A 240 11.81 -16.97 13.04
N VAL A 241 10.76 -17.79 13.06
CA VAL A 241 10.37 -18.68 11.97
C VAL A 241 9.09 -18.19 11.31
N GLY A 242 9.10 -18.16 9.98
CA GLY A 242 7.92 -18.01 9.14
C GLY A 242 7.74 -19.23 8.25
N ILE A 243 6.51 -19.74 8.16
CA ILE A 243 6.11 -20.84 7.29
C ILE A 243 5.26 -20.27 6.15
N SER A 244 5.54 -20.66 4.91
CA SER A 244 4.82 -20.17 3.72
C SER A 244 4.48 -21.31 2.77
N GLY A 245 3.29 -21.29 2.17
CA GLY A 245 2.91 -22.33 1.19
C GLY A 245 2.22 -23.55 1.79
N ALA A 246 1.89 -23.55 3.09
CA ALA A 246 1.23 -24.70 3.70
C ALA A 246 -0.22 -24.86 3.21
N THR A 247 -0.70 -26.08 3.05
CA THR A 247 -2.07 -26.36 2.59
C THR A 247 -3.02 -26.76 3.73
N SER A 248 -2.48 -27.00 4.93
CA SER A 248 -3.23 -27.31 6.14
C SER A 248 -2.44 -26.86 7.38
N ILE A 249 -3.13 -26.74 8.51
CA ILE A 249 -2.47 -26.38 9.77
C ILE A 249 -1.69 -27.57 10.33
N LYS A 250 -2.15 -28.81 10.09
CA LYS A 250 -1.38 -30.03 10.37
C LYS A 250 0.01 -29.98 9.71
N GLN A 251 0.08 -29.56 8.44
CA GLN A 251 1.36 -29.43 7.73
C GLN A 251 2.27 -28.39 8.41
N ILE A 252 1.73 -27.25 8.86
CA ILE A 252 2.49 -26.25 9.63
C ILE A 252 3.04 -26.86 10.92
N LYS A 253 2.20 -27.56 11.70
CA LYS A 253 2.60 -28.17 12.97
C LYS A 253 3.70 -29.20 12.81
N ASN A 254 3.55 -30.10 11.82
CA ASN A 254 4.56 -31.11 11.53
C ASN A 254 5.89 -30.46 11.16
N ASN A 255 5.87 -29.46 10.25
CA ASN A 255 7.08 -28.75 9.84
C ASN A 255 7.77 -28.04 11.02
N ILE A 256 7.01 -27.43 11.93
CA ILE A 256 7.58 -26.80 13.11
C ILE A 256 8.19 -27.82 14.06
N ARG A 257 7.52 -28.96 14.27
CA ARG A 257 8.04 -30.05 15.10
C ARG A 257 9.35 -30.59 14.54
N ASP A 258 9.35 -30.91 13.25
CA ASP A 258 10.51 -31.52 12.59
C ASP A 258 11.68 -30.51 12.53
N LEU A 259 11.38 -29.22 12.28
CA LEU A 259 12.36 -28.13 12.38
C LEU A 259 12.94 -27.98 13.80
N GLN A 260 12.08 -28.02 14.83
CA GLN A 260 12.54 -27.89 16.22
C GLN A 260 13.44 -29.07 16.60
N PHE A 261 13.06 -30.29 16.22
CA PHE A 261 13.86 -31.48 16.44
C PHE A 261 15.25 -31.35 15.79
N ALA A 262 15.31 -30.99 14.50
CA ALA A 262 16.57 -30.77 13.79
C ALA A 262 17.41 -29.64 14.41
N PHE A 263 16.77 -28.57 14.88
CA PHE A 263 17.44 -27.47 15.57
C PHE A 263 18.01 -27.90 16.92
N ASP A 264 17.25 -28.69 17.70
CA ASP A 264 17.65 -29.17 19.02
C ASP A 264 18.88 -30.08 18.95
N GLU A 265 18.97 -30.96 17.95
CA GLU A 265 20.15 -31.80 17.69
C GLU A 265 21.41 -30.99 17.34
N LEU A 266 21.24 -29.79 16.78
CA LEU A 266 22.32 -28.93 16.32
C LEU A 266 22.62 -27.77 17.28
N LYS A 267 22.04 -27.76 18.49
CA LYS A 267 22.23 -26.67 19.46
C LYS A 267 23.70 -26.36 19.77
N ASN A 268 24.54 -27.39 19.81
CA ASN A 268 25.95 -27.27 20.21
C ASN A 268 26.83 -26.55 19.17
N ILE A 269 26.38 -26.44 17.91
CA ILE A 269 27.14 -25.74 16.86
C ILE A 269 26.71 -24.27 16.72
N ILE A 270 25.75 -23.79 17.53
CA ILE A 270 25.19 -22.44 17.38
C ILE A 270 26.12 -21.42 18.03
N ARG A 271 26.50 -20.39 17.27
CA ARG A 271 27.27 -19.25 17.74
C ARG A 271 26.34 -18.08 18.04
N TYR A 272 26.22 -17.72 19.31
CA TYR A 272 25.34 -16.65 19.75
C TYR A 272 26.06 -15.31 19.91
N LYS A 273 25.33 -14.22 19.68
CA LYS A 273 25.74 -12.87 20.10
C LYS A 273 24.59 -12.22 20.85
N ASN A 274 24.84 -11.84 22.09
CA ASN A 274 23.94 -10.98 22.84
C ASN A 274 23.94 -9.60 22.21
N VAL A 275 22.74 -9.15 21.86
CA VAL A 275 22.46 -7.80 21.40
C VAL A 275 21.81 -7.14 22.57
N GLN A 276 22.53 -6.24 23.23
CA GLN A 276 21.87 -5.36 24.17
C GLN A 276 20.69 -4.71 23.44
N PRO A 277 19.47 -4.73 24.03
CA PRO A 277 18.35 -4.02 23.44
C PRO A 277 18.87 -2.61 23.24
N THR A 278 18.99 -2.19 21.97
CA THR A 278 19.34 -0.81 21.67
C THR A 278 18.26 -0.05 22.40
N LYS A 279 18.61 0.62 23.52
CA LYS A 279 17.65 1.43 24.25
C LYS A 279 16.97 2.20 23.14
N SER A 280 15.68 1.95 22.94
CA SER A 280 14.91 2.85 22.11
C SER A 280 15.02 4.12 22.92
N ILE A 281 16.02 4.94 22.60
CA ILE A 281 16.01 6.33 22.89
C ILE A 281 14.75 6.71 22.13
N LYS A 282 13.61 6.67 22.84
CA LYS A 282 12.55 7.62 22.60
C LYS A 282 13.37 8.88 22.50
N LYS A 283 13.57 9.37 21.28
CA LYS A 283 13.94 10.75 21.11
C LYS A 283 12.81 11.46 21.84
N THR A 284 13.03 11.75 23.11
CA THR A 284 12.49 12.92 23.75
C THR A 284 12.65 13.96 22.66
N LYS A 285 11.55 14.50 22.16
CA LYS A 285 11.60 15.69 21.35
C LYS A 285 12.16 16.76 22.26
N GLU A 286 13.47 16.74 22.50
CA GLU A 286 14.21 17.97 22.50
C GLU A 286 13.87 18.59 21.17
N GLU A 287 13.27 19.78 21.24
CA GLU A 287 13.05 20.61 20.06
C GLU A 287 14.36 20.59 19.28
N PRO A 288 14.37 20.05 18.04
CA PRO A 288 15.60 20.05 17.29
C PRO A 288 15.98 21.51 17.12
N VAL A 289 17.09 21.89 17.75
CA VAL A 289 17.84 23.09 17.40
C VAL A 289 17.85 23.13 15.88
N LYS A 290 17.35 24.23 15.34
CA LYS A 290 17.11 24.52 13.93
C LYS A 290 18.34 24.16 13.09
N GLN A 291 18.47 22.91 12.66
CA GLN A 291 19.62 22.49 11.85
C GLN A 291 19.15 21.90 10.53
N CYS A 292 19.71 22.47 9.48
CA CYS A 292 19.57 22.01 8.11
C CYS A 292 20.06 20.55 7.96
N PRO A 293 19.66 19.84 6.88
CA PRO A 293 20.13 18.49 6.63
C PRO A 293 21.66 18.40 6.66
N SER A 294 22.20 17.27 7.16
CA SER A 294 23.65 17.00 7.11
C SER A 294 24.15 17.16 5.68
N ARG A 295 25.06 18.13 5.44
CA ARG A 295 25.63 18.63 4.16
C ARG A 295 25.03 19.90 3.57
N ASN A 296 23.99 20.44 4.17
CA ASN A 296 23.39 21.69 3.76
C ASN A 296 23.57 22.69 4.91
N PRO A 297 24.55 23.58 4.86
CA PRO A 297 24.71 24.57 5.92
C PRO A 297 23.54 25.59 5.90
N PRO A 298 23.26 26.28 7.00
CA PRO A 298 22.45 27.50 6.95
C PRO A 298 23.21 28.58 6.14
N PRO A 299 22.51 29.52 5.51
CA PRO A 299 23.16 30.71 4.99
C PRO A 299 23.68 31.58 6.13
N ASP A 300 24.61 32.49 5.83
CA ASP A 300 25.06 33.52 6.77
C ASP A 300 23.96 34.55 7.10
N GLU A 301 24.28 35.54 7.94
CA GLU A 301 23.34 36.60 8.36
C GLU A 301 22.81 37.44 7.20
N ASN A 302 23.53 37.48 6.07
CA ASN A 302 23.16 38.18 4.85
C ASN A 302 22.42 37.29 3.85
N GLY A 303 22.14 36.04 4.21
CA GLY A 303 21.50 35.05 3.35
C GLY A 303 22.41 34.52 2.24
N ILE A 304 23.72 34.63 2.38
CA ILE A 304 24.72 34.12 1.43
C ILE A 304 25.06 32.69 1.82
N CYS A 305 25.18 31.82 0.81
CA CYS A 305 25.54 30.43 0.98
C CYS A 305 26.98 30.15 0.52
N PRO A 306 27.70 29.22 1.17
CA PRO A 306 29.03 28.81 0.72
C PRO A 306 28.99 28.07 -0.63
N ASP A 307 30.14 27.93 -1.28
CA ASP A 307 30.37 27.05 -2.44
C ASP A 307 29.36 27.19 -3.60
N ASN A 308 28.94 28.42 -3.92
CA ASN A 308 27.93 28.71 -4.95
C ASN A 308 26.56 28.04 -4.72
N MET A 309 26.27 27.62 -3.50
CA MET A 309 24.97 27.07 -3.14
C MET A 309 23.88 28.16 -3.16
N ILE A 310 22.62 27.73 -3.16
CA ILE A 310 21.46 28.61 -3.19
C ILE A 310 20.66 28.46 -1.89
N PRO A 311 20.34 29.55 -1.18
CA PRO A 311 19.51 29.49 0.01
C PRO A 311 18.07 29.16 -0.38
N LYS A 312 17.48 28.17 0.28
CA LYS A 312 16.10 27.73 0.05
C LYS A 312 15.37 27.50 1.39
N PRO A 313 14.07 27.88 1.49
CA PRO A 313 13.25 27.52 2.65
C PRO A 313 13.17 26.02 2.86
N ASN A 314 13.38 25.60 4.10
CA ASN A 314 13.25 24.20 4.51
C ASN A 314 11.91 24.01 5.23
N ASN A 315 11.03 23.24 4.60
CA ASN A 315 9.68 22.95 5.09
C ASN A 315 9.66 22.29 6.48
N LYS A 316 10.75 21.63 6.92
CA LYS A 316 10.82 20.96 8.22
C LYS A 316 11.30 21.90 9.34
N THR A 317 12.29 22.74 9.05
CA THR A 317 12.91 23.62 10.07
C THR A 317 12.32 25.02 10.08
N LYS A 318 11.51 25.38 9.08
CA LYS A 318 11.00 26.74 8.83
C LYS A 318 12.11 27.80 8.68
N GLY A 319 13.37 27.39 8.51
CA GLY A 319 14.52 28.25 8.27
C GLY A 319 15.05 28.11 6.84
N LEU A 320 16.11 28.86 6.52
CA LEU A 320 16.81 28.74 5.24
C LEU A 320 17.95 27.72 5.33
N CYS A 321 18.14 26.95 4.27
CA CYS A 321 19.25 26.02 4.12
C CYS A 321 19.88 26.19 2.74
N CYS A 322 21.18 26.01 2.64
CA CYS A 322 21.95 26.11 1.41
C CYS A 322 21.96 24.79 0.66
N TYR A 323 21.65 24.82 -0.64
CA TYR A 323 21.63 23.65 -1.52
C TYR A 323 22.58 23.85 -2.71
N LYS A 324 23.39 22.83 -3.00
CA LYS A 324 24.30 22.82 -4.15
C LYS A 324 23.53 22.64 -5.46
N GLN A 325 23.14 23.75 -6.08
CA GLN A 325 22.37 23.80 -7.33
C GLN A 325 22.75 25.05 -8.13
N SER A 326 22.70 24.98 -9.45
CA SER A 326 22.85 26.15 -10.32
C SER A 326 21.48 26.80 -10.56
N LEU A 327 21.45 28.14 -10.59
CA LEU A 327 20.21 28.88 -10.78
C LEU A 327 19.81 28.81 -12.27
N SER A 328 18.69 28.16 -12.55
CA SER A 328 18.06 28.09 -13.87
C SER A 328 16.72 28.85 -13.88
N THR A 329 16.17 29.15 -15.05
CA THR A 329 14.88 29.86 -15.17
C THR A 329 13.74 29.10 -14.47
N SER A 330 13.71 27.77 -14.56
CA SER A 330 12.69 26.94 -13.89
C SER A 330 12.88 26.90 -12.37
N LEU A 331 14.14 26.81 -11.91
CA LEU A 331 14.46 26.82 -10.48
C LEU A 331 14.17 28.18 -9.86
N ALA A 332 14.44 29.28 -10.56
CA ALA A 332 14.15 30.63 -10.12
C ALA A 332 12.64 30.86 -9.87
N LYS A 333 11.77 30.38 -10.78
CA LYS A 333 10.30 30.40 -10.57
C LYS A 333 9.89 29.61 -9.33
N THR A 334 10.46 28.42 -9.18
CA THR A 334 10.16 27.53 -8.06
C THR A 334 10.61 28.13 -6.73
N LEU A 335 11.79 28.74 -6.69
CA LEU A 335 12.32 29.39 -5.50
C LEU A 335 11.43 30.55 -5.05
N ILE A 336 11.01 31.43 -5.95
CA ILE A 336 10.10 32.54 -5.61
C ILE A 336 8.81 32.00 -4.96
N ALA A 337 8.23 30.95 -5.53
CA ALA A 337 7.05 30.31 -4.96
C ALA A 337 7.33 29.66 -3.59
N ASP A 338 8.48 29.01 -3.41
CA ASP A 338 8.87 28.38 -2.15
C ASP A 338 9.05 29.42 -1.03
N TYR A 339 9.68 30.57 -1.31
CA TYR A 339 9.81 31.68 -0.35
C TYR A 339 8.46 32.29 0.02
N ALA A 340 7.58 32.51 -0.97
CA ALA A 340 6.22 33.01 -0.72
C ALA A 340 5.39 32.01 0.12
N ASN A 341 5.47 30.72 -0.19
CA ASN A 341 4.76 29.67 0.56
C ASN A 341 5.28 29.51 2.00
N ALA A 342 6.57 29.77 2.22
CA ALA A 342 7.19 29.69 3.55
C ALA A 342 6.98 30.97 4.39
N ASN A 343 6.46 32.04 3.79
CA ASN A 343 6.38 33.38 4.39
C ASN A 343 7.74 33.89 4.91
N ILE A 344 8.80 33.66 4.13
CA ILE A 344 10.17 34.10 4.42
C ILE A 344 10.57 35.13 3.35
N PRO A 345 11.12 36.30 3.71
CA PRO A 345 11.63 37.25 2.74
C PRO A 345 12.82 36.66 1.97
N ILE A 346 12.88 36.94 0.66
CA ILE A 346 14.00 36.52 -0.19
C ILE A 346 15.23 37.36 0.20
N PRO A 347 16.40 36.75 0.53
CA PRO A 347 17.62 37.51 0.81
C PRO A 347 18.02 38.40 -0.37
N LYS A 348 18.50 39.63 -0.09
CA LYS A 348 18.90 40.61 -1.11
C LYS A 348 19.93 40.03 -2.11
N SER A 349 20.88 39.25 -1.61
CA SER A 349 21.90 38.54 -2.42
C SER A 349 21.29 37.59 -3.45
N LEU A 350 20.24 36.85 -3.09
CA LEU A 350 19.50 35.98 -4.00
C LEU A 350 18.56 36.78 -4.91
N GLN A 351 17.93 37.84 -4.40
CA GLN A 351 17.00 38.68 -5.16
C GLN A 351 17.66 39.30 -6.40
N MET A 352 18.89 39.82 -6.26
CA MET A 352 19.66 40.33 -7.40
C MET A 352 19.92 39.27 -8.47
N ARG A 353 20.21 38.03 -8.05
CA ARG A 353 20.41 36.89 -8.97
C ARG A 353 19.12 36.47 -9.65
N LEU A 354 18.00 36.49 -8.93
CA LEU A 354 16.67 36.15 -9.47
C LEU A 354 16.18 37.20 -10.47
N ASN A 355 16.45 38.49 -10.25
CA ASN A 355 16.05 39.58 -11.15
C ASN A 355 16.69 39.48 -12.55
N LYS A 356 17.84 38.81 -12.70
CA LYS A 356 18.46 38.54 -14.00
C LYS A 356 17.59 37.63 -14.88
N TYR A 357 16.77 36.78 -14.27
CA TYR A 357 15.79 35.96 -14.97
C TYR A 357 14.55 36.84 -15.16
N LYS A 358 14.54 37.64 -16.23
CA LYS A 358 13.37 38.43 -16.65
C LYS A 358 12.19 37.47 -16.81
N PHE A 359 11.36 37.36 -15.78
CA PHE A 359 10.03 36.83 -15.96
C PHE A 359 9.28 37.91 -16.71
N ALA A 360 9.01 37.69 -18.01
CA ALA A 360 7.99 38.46 -18.71
C ALA A 360 6.84 38.60 -17.72
N SER A 361 6.60 39.84 -17.29
CA SER A 361 5.85 40.18 -16.08
C SER A 361 4.74 39.16 -15.97
N MET A 362 4.84 38.24 -14.99
CA MET A 362 3.67 37.46 -14.66
C MET A 362 2.69 38.56 -14.29
N LYS A 363 1.76 38.88 -15.21
CA LYS A 363 0.50 39.49 -14.85
C LYS A 363 0.08 38.58 -13.70
N LEU A 364 0.25 39.06 -12.47
CA LEU A 364 -0.39 38.45 -11.33
C LEU A 364 -1.82 38.34 -11.82
N ASN A 365 -2.27 37.13 -12.13
CA ASN A 365 -3.61 36.93 -12.63
C ASN A 365 -4.49 37.67 -11.63
N ASN A 366 -5.13 38.74 -12.12
CA ASN A 366 -6.09 39.53 -11.35
C ASN A 366 -6.88 38.52 -10.53
N HIS A 367 -6.80 38.66 -9.20
CA HIS A 367 -7.29 37.67 -8.26
C HIS A 367 -8.71 37.28 -8.65
N LYS A 368 -8.87 36.14 -9.34
CA LYS A 368 -10.18 35.67 -9.76
C LYS A 368 -10.85 35.24 -8.47
N ILE A 369 -11.95 35.90 -8.16
CA ILE A 369 -12.82 35.55 -7.03
C ILE A 369 -14.09 34.92 -7.57
N PRO A 370 -14.75 34.06 -6.80
CA PRO A 370 -16.08 33.60 -7.17
C PRO A 370 -17.01 34.79 -7.32
N THR A 371 -17.70 34.91 -8.46
CA THR A 371 -18.70 35.95 -8.72
C THR A 371 -20.08 35.32 -8.79
N TYR A 372 -21.09 36.01 -8.26
CA TYR A 372 -22.46 35.53 -8.35
C TYR A 372 -22.99 35.76 -9.76
N ASN A 373 -23.50 34.71 -10.41
CA ASN A 373 -24.15 34.81 -11.71
C ASN A 373 -25.67 34.85 -11.51
N ASN A 374 -26.28 36.02 -11.69
CA ASN A 374 -27.72 36.24 -11.50
C ASN A 374 -28.57 35.29 -12.36
N ASN A 375 -28.20 35.08 -13.63
CA ASN A 375 -28.96 34.25 -14.56
C ASN A 375 -28.98 32.77 -14.15
N LYS A 376 -27.91 32.29 -13.51
CA LYS A 376 -27.76 30.88 -13.08
C LYS A 376 -28.00 30.69 -11.58
N GLN A 377 -28.33 31.75 -10.84
CA GLN A 377 -28.46 31.79 -9.38
C GLN A 377 -27.36 31.03 -8.62
N GLN A 378 -26.10 31.15 -9.05
CA GLN A 378 -24.98 30.44 -8.44
C GLN A 378 -23.67 31.20 -8.57
N PHE A 379 -22.75 30.98 -7.63
CA PHE A 379 -21.38 31.46 -7.74
C PHE A 379 -20.64 30.72 -8.85
N THR A 380 -19.91 31.45 -9.68
CA THR A 380 -19.01 30.92 -10.70
C THR A 380 -17.57 31.31 -10.41
N TYR A 381 -16.64 30.44 -10.76
CA TYR A 381 -15.20 30.69 -10.70
C TYR A 381 -14.59 30.23 -12.01
N ASP A 382 -13.97 31.17 -12.72
CA ASP A 382 -13.43 30.95 -14.07
C ASP A 382 -14.49 30.42 -15.06
N GLY A 383 -15.68 31.02 -15.02
CA GLY A 383 -16.81 30.69 -15.91
C GLY A 383 -17.55 29.40 -15.57
N LYS A 384 -17.07 28.60 -14.60
CA LYS A 384 -17.70 27.33 -14.17
C LYS A 384 -18.35 27.47 -12.80
N LYS A 385 -19.29 26.57 -12.46
CA LYS A 385 -19.90 26.52 -11.13
C LYS A 385 -18.81 26.44 -10.06
N PHE A 386 -18.82 27.36 -9.10
CA PHE A 386 -17.84 27.39 -8.05
C PHE A 386 -18.00 26.18 -7.13
N ASN A 387 -16.93 25.40 -7.00
CA ASN A 387 -16.83 24.30 -6.05
C ASN A 387 -15.48 24.40 -5.35
N CYS A 388 -15.48 24.98 -4.15
CA CYS A 388 -14.27 25.23 -3.38
C CYS A 388 -13.45 23.94 -3.14
N MET A 389 -14.11 22.79 -2.95
CA MET A 389 -13.42 21.53 -2.67
C MET A 389 -12.62 20.99 -3.87
N LEU A 390 -12.87 21.46 -5.09
CA LEU A 390 -12.09 21.09 -6.27
C LEU A 390 -10.82 21.93 -6.48
N LEU A 391 -10.71 23.07 -5.79
CA LEU A 391 -9.55 23.97 -5.92
C LEU A 391 -8.33 23.46 -5.15
N LYS A 392 -7.12 23.89 -5.56
CA LYS A 392 -5.90 23.61 -4.79
C LYS A 392 -5.90 24.44 -3.50
N LEU A 393 -5.29 23.93 -2.43
CA LEU A 393 -5.29 24.61 -1.13
C LEU A 393 -4.77 26.05 -1.21
N ASN A 394 -3.73 26.30 -2.02
CA ASN A 394 -3.18 27.66 -2.19
C ASN A 394 -4.16 28.62 -2.86
N GLU A 395 -5.04 28.15 -3.76
CA GLU A 395 -6.08 28.99 -4.38
C GLU A 395 -7.18 29.31 -3.36
N ILE A 396 -7.55 28.33 -2.55
CA ILE A 396 -8.55 28.49 -1.48
C ILE A 396 -8.09 29.52 -0.45
N ARG A 397 -6.80 29.49 -0.07
CA ARG A 397 -6.21 30.48 0.85
C ARG A 397 -6.27 31.90 0.29
N LYS A 398 -5.98 32.08 -1.00
CA LYS A 398 -6.09 33.38 -1.67
C LYS A 398 -7.53 33.88 -1.73
N ILE A 399 -8.50 33.00 -1.99
CA ILE A 399 -9.93 33.37 -1.94
C ILE A 399 -10.33 33.77 -0.51
N ALA A 400 -9.87 33.03 0.50
CA ALA A 400 -10.13 33.35 1.91
C ALA A 400 -9.55 34.72 2.30
N GLU A 401 -8.29 35.00 1.95
CA GLU A 401 -7.64 36.30 2.16
C GLU A 401 -8.44 37.43 1.53
N TYR A 402 -8.86 37.27 0.27
CA TYR A 402 -9.65 38.28 -0.44
C TYR A 402 -11.00 38.53 0.25
N LEU A 403 -11.65 37.48 0.75
CA LEU A 403 -12.91 37.58 1.48
C LEU A 403 -12.74 38.05 2.94
N LYS A 404 -11.53 38.46 3.33
CA LYS A 404 -11.17 38.86 4.70
C LYS A 404 -11.46 37.76 5.74
N LEU A 405 -11.25 36.50 5.35
CA LEU A 405 -11.32 35.33 6.22
C LEU A 405 -9.90 34.89 6.62
N ASN A 406 -9.77 34.16 7.74
CA ASN A 406 -8.49 33.57 8.12
C ASN A 406 -8.07 32.50 7.08
N PRO A 407 -6.93 32.65 6.36
CA PRO A 407 -6.48 31.68 5.36
C PRO A 407 -5.82 30.43 5.96
N ASN A 408 -5.58 30.43 7.28
CA ASN A 408 -5.00 29.29 7.95
C ASN A 408 -6.10 28.29 8.35
N GLY A 409 -5.92 27.03 7.98
CA GLY A 409 -6.88 25.99 8.31
C GLY A 409 -6.77 24.78 7.41
N LYS A 410 -7.56 23.76 7.72
CA LYS A 410 -7.76 22.62 6.81
C LYS A 410 -8.64 23.06 5.65
N LYS A 411 -8.47 22.39 4.51
CA LYS A 411 -9.19 22.70 3.27
C LYS A 411 -10.71 22.75 3.45
N ALA A 412 -11.29 21.81 4.20
CA ALA A 412 -12.72 21.74 4.45
C ALA A 412 -13.23 22.96 5.24
N ASP A 413 -12.52 23.37 6.29
CA ASP A 413 -12.90 24.50 7.15
C ASP A 413 -12.85 25.82 6.37
N LEU A 414 -11.78 26.02 5.58
CA LEU A 414 -11.65 27.19 4.71
C LEU A 414 -12.79 27.25 3.67
N CYS A 415 -13.10 26.13 3.03
CA CYS A 415 -14.20 26.08 2.08
C CYS A 415 -15.55 26.36 2.72
N LYS A 416 -15.81 25.84 3.92
CA LYS A 416 -17.02 26.14 4.69
C LYS A 416 -17.13 27.64 4.97
N ASN A 417 -16.06 28.26 5.46
CA ASN A 417 -16.05 29.69 5.78
C ASN A 417 -16.22 30.57 4.53
N ILE A 418 -15.59 30.20 3.41
CA ILE A 418 -15.76 30.89 2.12
C ILE A 418 -17.20 30.81 1.65
N MET A 419 -17.81 29.61 1.67
CA MET A 419 -19.21 29.44 1.26
C MET A 419 -20.15 30.25 2.15
N ASN A 420 -19.98 30.21 3.48
CA ASN A 420 -20.79 31.01 4.40
C ASN A 420 -20.67 32.51 4.12
N LYS A 421 -19.46 33.01 3.83
CA LYS A 421 -19.24 34.43 3.53
C LYS A 421 -19.84 34.85 2.18
N LEU A 422 -19.84 33.95 1.20
CA LEU A 422 -20.45 34.17 -0.11
C LEU A 422 -21.98 34.13 -0.03
N SER A 423 -22.58 33.25 0.78
CA SER A 423 -24.03 33.16 0.96
C SER A 423 -24.65 34.32 1.73
N ASN A 424 -23.85 35.08 2.48
CA ASN A 424 -24.30 36.27 3.24
C ASN A 424 -24.11 37.59 2.45
N LYS A 425 -23.81 37.50 1.15
CA LYS A 425 -23.76 38.63 0.21
C LYS A 425 -24.85 38.44 -0.83
#